data_AF-A0A1G2WRQ8-F1
#
_entry.id   AF-A0A1G2WRQ8-F1
#
_cell.length_a   1.000
_cell.length_b   1.000
_cell.length_c   1.000
_cell.angle_alpha   90.00
_cell.angle_beta   90.00
_cell.angle_gamma   90.00
#
_symmetry.space_group_name_H-M   'P 1'
#
loop_
_entity.id
_entity.type
_entity.pdbx_description
1 polymer ?
#
loop_
_entity_poly.entity_id
_entity_poly.type
_entity_poly.pdbx_seq_one_letter_code
_entity_poly.pdbx_strand_id
1 'polypeptide(L)' 'MGITLPLEKMTTEDKIRTMETIWDDLCKKAESIPSPSWHKDILEEREKVIENGKEEFIDWS' A
#
# COMPACT_ATOMS: atom_id res chain seq x y z
N MET A 1 3.11 22.97 -7.69
CA MET A 1 1.69 23.36 -7.70
C MET A 1 0.92 22.19 -7.11
N GLY A 2 0.25 22.37 -5.97
CA GLY A 2 -0.49 21.29 -5.30
C GLY A 2 -1.92 21.20 -5.83
N ILE A 3 -2.48 19.99 -5.86
CA ILE A 3 -3.90 19.77 -6.14
C ILE A 3 -4.64 19.89 -4.80
N THR A 4 -5.60 20.80 -4.69
CA THR A 4 -6.45 20.94 -3.50
C THR A 4 -7.81 20.31 -3.78
N LEU A 5 -8.10 19.19 -3.11
CA LEU A 5 -9.43 18.58 -3.13
C LEU A 5 -10.31 19.26 -2.06
N PRO A 6 -11.59 19.57 -2.34
CA PRO A 6 -12.50 20.15 -1.36
C PRO A 6 -13.01 19.08 -0.38
N LEU A 7 -12.10 18.42 0.35
CA LEU A 7 -12.39 17.26 1.19
C LEU A 7 -13.49 17.53 2.23
N GLU A 8 -13.56 18.74 2.78
CA GLU A 8 -14.60 19.12 3.74
C GLU A 8 -16.02 19.11 3.17
N LYS A 9 -16.17 19.18 1.84
CA LYS A 9 -17.47 19.16 1.16
C LYS A 9 -17.88 17.76 0.69
N MET A 10 -16.99 16.78 0.82
CA MET A 10 -17.22 15.42 0.35
C MET A 10 -17.83 14.56 1.46
N THR A 11 -18.79 13.72 1.08
CA THR A 11 -19.26 12.66 1.99
C THR A 11 -18.13 11.65 2.24
N THR A 12 -18.27 10.81 3.27
CA THR A 12 -17.32 9.72 3.51
C THR A 12 -17.24 8.77 2.30
N GLU A 13 -18.37 8.48 1.65
CA GLU A 13 -18.42 7.65 0.45
C GLU A 13 -17.63 8.27 -0.70
N ASP A 14 -17.82 9.57 -0.96
CA ASP A 14 -17.09 10.28 -2.01
C ASP A 14 -15.58 10.28 -1.76
N LYS A 15 -15.17 10.41 -0.49
CA LYS A 15 -13.74 10.35 -0.11
C LYS A 15 -13.15 8.99 -0.40
N ILE A 16 -13.86 7.91 -0.04
CA ILE A 16 -13.42 6.54 -0.29
C ILE A 16 -13.30 6.28 -1.79
N ARG A 17 -14.34 6.60 -2.58
CA ARG A 17 -14.31 6.42 -4.04
C ARG A 17 -13.18 7.22 -4.71
N THR A 18 -12.93 8.44 -4.22
CA THR A 18 -11.83 9.27 -4.71
C THR A 18 -10.48 8.65 -4.38
N MET A 19 -10.30 8.14 -3.15
CA MET A 19 -9.10 7.43 -2.74
C MET A 19 -8.87 6.18 -3.60
N GLU A 20 -9.90 5.37 -3.85
CA GLU A 20 -9.84 4.19 -4.73
C GLU A 20 -9.47 4.55 -6.16
N THR A 21 -10.07 5.61 -6.71
CA THR A 21 -9.76 6.09 -8.07
C THR A 21 -8.31 6.54 -8.20
N ILE A 22 -7.81 7.28 -7.20
CA ILE A 22 -6.40 7.70 -7.15
C ILE A 22 -5.51 6.47 -7.06
N TRP A 23 -5.84 5.53 -6.18
CA TRP A 23 -5.08 4.30 -6.00
C TRP A 23 -5.00 3.48 -7.29
N ASP A 24 -6.12 3.31 -7.99
CA ASP A 24 -6.18 2.57 -9.26
C ASP A 24 -5.32 3.22 -10.36
N ASP A 25 -5.30 4.56 -10.44
CA ASP A 25 -4.42 5.27 -11.38
C ASP A 25 -2.93 5.11 -11.03
N LEU A 26 -2.57 5.17 -9.75
CA LEU A 26 -1.20 4.97 -9.29
C LEU A 26 -0.71 3.53 -9.61
N CYS A 27 -1.56 2.53 -9.40
CA CYS A 27 -1.24 1.13 -9.68
C CYS A 27 -0.87 0.87 -11.14
N LYS A 28 -1.45 1.61 -12.11
CA LYS A 28 -1.09 1.51 -13.54
C LYS A 28 0.37 1.87 -13.82
N LYS A 29 1.02 2.56 -12.90
CA LYS A 29 2.42 2.99 -12.99
C LYS A 29 3.27 2.39 -11.87
N ALA A 30 2.83 1.33 -11.21
CA ALA A 30 3.53 0.73 -10.08
C ALA A 30 5.00 0.38 -10.41
N GLU A 31 5.27 -0.13 -11.61
CA GLU A 31 6.63 -0.47 -12.06
C GLU A 31 7.56 0.75 -12.17
N SER A 32 7.01 1.96 -12.32
CA SER A 32 7.79 3.20 -12.38
C SER A 32 8.21 3.73 -11.01
N ILE A 33 7.68 3.15 -9.93
CA ILE A 33 7.99 3.52 -8.56
C ILE A 33 8.76 2.36 -7.92
N PRO A 34 10.10 2.34 -8.01
CA PRO A 34 10.88 1.26 -7.45
C PRO A 34 10.70 1.20 -5.93
N SER A 35 10.55 -0.01 -5.40
CA SER A 35 10.61 -0.21 -3.95
C SER A 35 11.94 0.29 -3.40
N PRO A 36 11.96 0.91 -2.20
CA PRO A 36 13.21 1.26 -1.54
C PRO A 36 14.09 0.04 -1.33
N SER A 37 15.42 0.21 -1.37
CA SER A 37 16.37 -0.90 -1.24
C SER A 37 16.18 -1.71 0.05
N TRP A 38 15.85 -1.04 1.16
CA TRP A 38 15.63 -1.67 2.47
C TRP A 38 14.40 -2.60 2.48
N HIS A 39 13.45 -2.43 1.56
CA HIS A 39 12.23 -3.22 1.55
C HIS A 39 12.53 -4.69 1.34
N LYS A 40 13.50 -4.99 0.46
CA LYS A 40 13.98 -6.35 0.21
C LYS A 40 14.57 -6.98 1.48
N ASP A 41 15.44 -6.25 2.19
CA ASP A 41 16.14 -6.75 3.37
C ASP A 41 15.15 -7.18 4.46
N ILE A 42 14.09 -6.39 4.68
CA ILE A 42 13.03 -6.72 5.64
C ILE A 42 12.22 -7.96 5.21
N LEU A 43 11.92 -8.10 3.92
CA LEU A 43 11.19 -9.27 3.41
C LEU A 43 12.01 -10.55 3.60
N GLU A 44 13.31 -10.51 3.28
CA GLU A 44 14.22 -11.64 3.47
C GLU A 44 14.40 -12.01 4.96
N GLU A 45 14.42 -11.02 5.85
CA GLU A 45 14.45 -11.27 7.30
C GLU A 45 13.19 -12.00 7.77
N ARG A 46 12.01 -11.52 7.37
CA ARG A 46 10.73 -12.12 7.73
C ARG A 46 10.56 -13.53 7.18
N GLU A 47 10.96 -13.75 5.93
CA GLU A 47 10.94 -15.07 5.30
C GLU A 47 11.76 -16.08 6.11
N LYS A 48 12.97 -15.71 6.55
CA LYS A 48 13.79 -16.55 7.43
C LYS A 48 13.13 -16.84 8.77
N VAL A 49 12.42 -15.87 9.36
CA VAL A 49 11.73 -16.07 10.65
C VAL A 49 10.60 -17.09 10.49
N ILE A 50 9.86 -17.03 9.38
CA ILE A 50 8.81 -18.00 9.03
C ILE A 50 9.40 -19.39 8.76
N GLU A 51 10.45 -19.49 7.95
CA GLU A 51 11.15 -20.77 7.69
C GLU A 51 11.69 -21.43 8.96
N ASN A 52 12.11 -20.61 9.93
CA ASN A 52 12.55 -21.08 11.24
C ASN A 52 11.39 -21.42 12.20
N GLY A 53 10.14 -21.34 11.75
CA GLY A 53 8.94 -21.66 12.53
C GLY A 53 8.65 -20.69 13.69
N LYS A 54 9.20 -19.48 13.64
CA LYS A 54 9.04 -18.46 14.70
C LYS A 54 7.88 -17.50 14.43
N GLU A 55 7.46 -17.40 13.17
CA GLU A 55 6.30 -16.65 12.73
C GLU A 55 5.49 -17.48 11.73
N GLU A 56 4.22 -17.17 11.60
CA GLU A 56 3.31 -17.81 10.65
C GLU A 56 2.46 -16.75 9.95
N PHE A 57 1.98 -17.09 8.76
CA PHE A 57 0.97 -16.27 8.11
C PHE A 57 -0.34 -16.41 8.86
N ILE A 58 -0.94 -15.27 9.18
CA ILE A 58 -2.28 -15.20 9.79
C ILE A 58 -3.28 -15.00 8.66
N ASP A 59 -4.36 -15.77 8.68
CA ASP A 59 -5.50 -15.53 7.80
C ASP A 59 -6.32 -14.34 8.34
N TRP A 60 -6.71 -13.44 7.45
CA TRP A 60 -7.48 -12.23 7.78
C TRP A 60 -8.99 -12.44 7.63
N SER A 61 -9.43 -13.70 7.52
CA SER A 61 -10.84 -14.10 7.37
C SER A 61 -11.70 -13.89 8.62
#